data_AF-A0A815GDR3-F1
#
_entry.id   AF-A0A815GDR3-F1
#
_cell.length_a   1.000
_cell.length_b   1.000
_cell.length_c   1.000
_cell.angle_alpha   90.00
_cell.angle_beta   90.00
_cell.angle_gamma   90.00
#
_symmetry.space_group_name_H-M   'P 1'
#
loop_
_entity.id
_entity.type
_entity.pdbx_description
1 polymer ?
#
loop_
_entity_poly.entity_id
_entity_poly.type
_entity_poly.pdbx_seq_one_letter_code
_entity_poly.pdbx_strand_id
1 'polypeptide(L)'
;MILNHFKSNLLSSIRLTFLSVRFKHSYVLGLRREDQSPWERRTPLAPQHVRKLVKDNVKVLIQASNRRAYPTAVSGAIVQEDLSEASLILGVKQPPVDLIIPNKVYTFFSHTHKAQEANMSLLDACIEKNITLIDYERIVDDDGVRLVAFGKYAGVVGMINILHAMGLRFLALGHHTPFMHIGPAHNYRNNEQARMSIRDAGYEISLGLMPKSIGPLTIVFTGSGNVSQGAQEVFRELPFEYVEADALKHVAVSGG
;
A
#
# COMPACT_ATOMS: atom_id res chain seq x y z
N MET A 1 -27.43 -50.75 65.69
CA MET A 1 -28.71 -50.04 65.54
C MET A 1 -28.60 -49.17 64.29
N ILE A 2 -29.10 -49.70 63.15
CA ILE A 2 -29.60 -49.05 61.92
C ILE A 2 -28.70 -47.93 61.32
N LEU A 3 -27.83 -48.19 60.34
CA LEU A 3 -28.03 -48.28 58.87
C LEU A 3 -28.76 -47.08 58.21
N ASN A 4 -28.05 -46.49 57.22
CA ASN A 4 -28.49 -45.76 56.01
C ASN A 4 -28.15 -44.26 55.98
N HIS A 5 -27.68 -43.65 54.88
CA HIS A 5 -27.11 -44.07 53.60
C HIS A 5 -26.78 -42.75 52.83
N PHE A 6 -25.88 -42.79 51.84
CA PHE A 6 -25.74 -41.82 50.72
C PHE A 6 -25.15 -40.41 50.98
N LYS A 7 -23.83 -40.27 50.76
CA LYS A 7 -23.20 -39.73 49.53
C LYS A 7 -21.81 -39.16 49.84
N SER A 8 -20.81 -40.01 49.75
CA SER A 8 -19.46 -39.64 49.34
C SER A 8 -19.39 -39.56 47.80
N ASN A 9 -18.35 -38.89 47.30
CA ASN A 9 -17.83 -38.89 45.93
C ASN A 9 -18.36 -37.80 44.99
N LEU A 10 -17.81 -36.58 45.09
CA LEU A 10 -17.62 -35.71 43.92
C LEU A 10 -16.59 -34.58 44.12
N LEU A 11 -15.41 -34.83 44.70
CA LEU A 11 -14.37 -33.78 44.81
C LEU A 11 -12.95 -34.23 44.41
N SER A 12 -12.80 -35.34 43.69
CA SER A 12 -11.49 -35.78 43.21
C SER A 12 -11.59 -36.43 41.84
N SER A 13 -11.60 -35.62 40.78
CA SER A 13 -11.02 -35.94 39.46
C SER A 13 -11.61 -35.03 38.38
N ILE A 14 -11.17 -33.77 38.33
CA ILE A 14 -11.13 -33.05 37.06
C ILE A 14 -9.81 -32.27 37.04
N ARG A 15 -8.71 -32.97 36.74
CA ARG A 15 -7.58 -32.31 36.08
C ARG A 15 -8.12 -31.85 34.73
N LEU A 16 -8.49 -30.57 34.64
CA LEU A 16 -8.64 -29.88 33.35
C LEU A 16 -7.25 -29.85 32.72
N THR A 17 -6.89 -30.94 32.06
CA THR A 17 -5.88 -30.94 31.02
C THR A 17 -6.45 -30.06 29.92
N PHE A 18 -6.12 -28.77 29.94
CA PHE A 18 -6.16 -27.95 28.74
C PHE A 18 -5.14 -28.57 27.79
N LEU A 19 -5.54 -29.65 27.12
CA LEU A 19 -5.00 -30.02 25.82
C LEU A 19 -5.30 -28.82 24.94
N SER A 20 -4.33 -27.90 24.90
CA SER A 20 -4.12 -27.03 23.76
C SER A 20 -4.21 -27.94 22.55
N VAL A 21 -5.38 -27.98 21.92
CA VAL A 21 -5.52 -28.46 20.57
C VAL A 21 -4.67 -27.47 19.78
N ARG A 22 -3.40 -27.80 19.60
CA ARG A 22 -2.54 -27.14 18.63
C ARG A 22 -3.24 -27.39 17.32
N PHE A 23 -4.03 -26.41 16.86
CA PHE A 23 -4.41 -26.33 15.47
C PHE A 23 -3.10 -26.44 14.68
N LYS A 24 -2.89 -27.62 14.09
CA LYS A 24 -1.74 -27.88 13.24
C LYS A 24 -2.06 -27.12 11.97
N HIS A 25 -1.67 -25.85 11.95
CA HIS A 25 -1.90 -24.97 10.83
C HIS A 25 -1.31 -25.64 9.58
N SER A 26 -2.09 -25.75 8.52
CA SER A 26 -1.68 -26.47 7.32
C SER A 26 -0.58 -25.73 6.56
N TYR A 27 -0.50 -24.40 6.72
CA TYR A 27 0.46 -23.54 6.05
C TYR A 27 0.89 -22.38 6.97
N VAL A 28 2.17 -22.00 6.88
CA VAL A 28 2.75 -20.87 7.63
C VAL A 28 3.20 -19.78 6.67
N LEU A 29 2.60 -18.60 6.81
CA LEU A 29 2.86 -17.41 6.02
C LEU A 29 3.61 -16.38 6.87
N GLY A 30 4.72 -15.87 6.36
CA GLY A 30 5.50 -14.80 6.95
C GLY A 30 5.25 -13.46 6.27
N LEU A 31 4.99 -12.42 7.04
CA LEU A 31 4.89 -11.04 6.59
C LEU A 31 6.14 -10.29 7.06
N ARG A 32 7.07 -10.04 6.14
CA ARG A 32 8.33 -9.35 6.48
C ARG A 32 8.11 -7.87 6.76
N ARG A 33 9.05 -7.26 7.47
CA ARG A 33 9.17 -5.79 7.54
C ARG A 33 9.81 -5.27 6.25
N GLU A 34 9.37 -4.11 5.81
CA GLU A 34 10.04 -3.37 4.73
C GLU A 34 11.21 -2.57 5.30
N ASP A 35 12.36 -2.63 4.63
CA ASP A 35 13.63 -2.05 5.06
C ASP A 35 14.35 -1.26 3.96
N GLN A 36 13.93 -1.40 2.69
CA GLN A 36 14.54 -0.70 1.54
C GLN A 36 14.54 0.83 1.68
N SER A 37 13.45 1.41 2.20
CA SER A 37 13.29 2.86 2.31
C SER A 37 12.54 3.25 3.57
N PRO A 38 12.92 4.36 4.25
CA PRO A 38 12.15 4.89 5.36
C PRO A 38 10.72 5.29 4.96
N TRP A 39 10.48 5.55 3.67
CA TRP A 39 9.18 5.94 3.12
C TRP A 39 8.30 4.75 2.71
N GLU A 40 8.85 3.53 2.67
CA GLU A 40 8.06 2.35 2.33
C GLU A 40 7.25 1.88 3.54
N ARG A 41 6.00 2.33 3.58
CA ARG A 41 5.05 2.03 4.67
C ARG A 41 4.01 0.99 4.27
N ARG A 42 3.99 0.54 3.01
CA ARG A 42 3.01 -0.43 2.55
C ARG A 42 3.28 -1.81 3.14
N THR A 43 2.31 -2.68 3.01
CA THR A 43 2.41 -4.09 3.36
C THR A 43 1.56 -4.89 2.39
N PRO A 44 1.97 -6.10 1.99
CA PRO A 44 1.20 -6.88 1.01
C PRO A 44 -0.17 -7.30 1.53
N LEU A 45 -0.37 -7.38 2.85
CA LEU A 45 -1.64 -7.77 3.46
C LEU A 45 -2.14 -6.73 4.47
N ALA A 46 -3.34 -6.21 4.25
CA ALA A 46 -4.04 -5.40 5.23
C ALA A 46 -4.51 -6.28 6.42
N PRO A 47 -4.77 -5.69 7.61
CA PRO A 47 -5.23 -6.45 8.79
C PRO A 47 -6.47 -7.32 8.54
N GLN A 48 -7.37 -6.89 7.66
CA GLN A 48 -8.55 -7.67 7.27
C GLN A 48 -8.20 -8.93 6.48
N HIS A 49 -7.18 -8.88 5.61
CA HIS A 49 -6.70 -10.05 4.86
C HIS A 49 -6.01 -11.04 5.80
N VAL A 50 -5.22 -10.54 6.75
CA VAL A 50 -4.60 -11.37 7.80
C VAL A 50 -5.68 -12.09 8.62
N ARG A 51 -6.71 -11.38 9.09
CA ARG A 51 -7.83 -12.00 9.82
C ARG A 51 -8.54 -13.08 9.00
N LYS A 52 -8.71 -12.87 7.70
CA LYS A 52 -9.29 -13.87 6.81
C LYS A 52 -8.42 -15.13 6.75
N LEU A 53 -7.13 -14.99 6.51
CA LEU A 53 -6.18 -16.12 6.48
C LEU A 53 -6.16 -16.92 7.78
N VAL A 54 -6.19 -16.22 8.92
CA VAL A 54 -6.25 -16.90 10.23
C VAL A 54 -7.55 -17.68 10.41
N LYS A 55 -8.70 -17.12 9.98
CA LYS A 55 -9.98 -17.84 9.98
C LYS A 55 -9.92 -19.08 9.08
N ASP A 56 -9.17 -19.01 8.00
CA ASP A 56 -8.91 -20.11 7.07
C ASP A 56 -7.80 -21.07 7.55
N ASN A 57 -7.46 -21.04 8.86
CA ASN A 57 -6.49 -21.91 9.53
C ASN A 57 -5.04 -21.80 9.01
N VAL A 58 -4.66 -20.64 8.47
CA VAL A 58 -3.27 -20.30 8.10
C VAL A 58 -2.56 -19.63 9.27
N LYS A 59 -1.37 -20.12 9.63
CA LYS A 59 -0.54 -19.46 10.64
C LYS A 59 0.12 -18.24 10.02
N VAL A 60 -0.16 -17.05 10.53
CA VAL A 60 0.46 -15.81 10.04
C VAL A 60 1.48 -15.31 11.04
N LEU A 61 2.74 -15.27 10.62
CA LEU A 61 3.87 -14.68 11.35
C LEU A 61 4.11 -13.26 10.82
N ILE A 62 4.24 -12.28 11.69
CA ILE A 62 4.42 -10.88 11.31
C ILE A 62 5.66 -10.33 11.98
N GLN A 63 6.61 -9.87 11.18
CA GLN A 63 7.70 -9.04 11.68
C GLN A 63 7.16 -7.68 12.14
N ALA A 64 7.57 -7.27 13.33
CA ALA A 64 7.22 -5.98 13.90
C ALA A 64 7.66 -4.84 12.97
N SER A 65 6.91 -3.74 12.90
CA SER A 65 7.36 -2.57 12.16
C SER A 65 6.68 -1.32 12.72
N ASN A 66 7.49 -0.32 13.03
CA ASN A 66 7.04 1.02 13.39
C ASN A 66 6.79 1.91 12.17
N ARG A 67 7.09 1.44 10.95
CA ARG A 67 6.93 2.20 9.70
C ARG A 67 5.64 1.84 8.97
N ARG A 68 5.22 0.58 9.06
CA ARG A 68 4.04 0.03 8.39
C ARG A 68 2.81 0.92 8.62
N ALA A 69 2.03 1.15 7.57
CA ALA A 69 0.84 2.01 7.60
C ALA A 69 -0.28 1.46 8.49
N TYR A 70 -0.22 0.17 8.83
CA TYR A 70 -1.14 -0.50 9.76
C TYR A 70 -0.43 -0.88 11.06
N PRO A 71 -1.16 -0.98 12.18
CA PRO A 71 -0.65 -1.58 13.39
C PRO A 71 -0.09 -2.98 13.12
N THR A 72 1.03 -3.31 13.76
CA THR A 72 1.66 -4.64 13.64
C THR A 72 0.78 -5.74 14.24
N ALA A 73 0.14 -5.47 15.38
CA ALA A 73 -0.69 -6.44 16.06
C ALA A 73 -2.03 -6.63 15.34
N VAL A 74 -2.29 -7.86 14.89
CA VAL A 74 -3.57 -8.27 14.30
C VAL A 74 -4.05 -9.52 15.03
N SER A 75 -5.31 -9.52 15.47
CA SER A 75 -5.90 -10.64 16.19
C SER A 75 -5.70 -11.96 15.42
N GLY A 76 -5.13 -12.96 16.11
CA GLY A 76 -4.90 -14.29 15.58
C GLY A 76 -3.60 -14.46 14.77
N ALA A 77 -2.87 -13.39 14.46
CA ALA A 77 -1.51 -13.46 13.94
C ALA A 77 -0.48 -13.41 15.07
N ILE A 78 0.72 -13.94 14.81
CA ILE A 78 1.82 -14.00 15.78
C ILE A 78 2.88 -12.98 15.38
N VAL A 79 3.19 -12.05 16.29
CA VAL A 79 4.25 -11.07 16.07
C VAL A 79 5.57 -11.65 16.56
N GLN A 80 6.54 -11.83 15.65
CA GLN A 80 7.87 -12.33 15.97
C GLN A 80 8.88 -11.92 14.89
N GLU A 81 10.17 -11.92 15.25
CA GLU A 81 11.26 -11.55 14.33
C GLU A 81 11.62 -12.67 13.36
N ASP A 82 11.75 -13.89 13.88
CA ASP A 82 12.14 -15.05 13.09
C ASP A 82 10.99 -15.53 12.20
N LEU A 83 11.24 -15.63 10.90
CA LEU A 83 10.31 -16.15 9.90
C LEU A 83 10.72 -17.54 9.39
N SER A 84 11.69 -18.21 10.01
CA SER A 84 12.22 -19.50 9.56
C SER A 84 11.18 -20.62 9.50
N GLU A 85 10.11 -20.53 10.29
CA GLU A 85 8.98 -21.47 10.22
C GLU A 85 8.09 -21.24 8.97
N ALA A 86 8.06 -20.02 8.43
CA ALA A 86 7.26 -19.71 7.25
C ALA A 86 7.74 -20.49 6.03
N SER A 87 6.79 -21.00 5.25
CA SER A 87 7.07 -21.60 3.94
C SER A 87 6.99 -20.55 2.83
N LEU A 88 6.10 -19.57 3.00
CA LEU A 88 5.91 -18.43 2.11
C LEU A 88 6.17 -17.13 2.86
N ILE A 89 7.05 -16.28 2.33
CA ILE A 89 7.39 -14.97 2.89
C ILE A 89 6.97 -13.87 1.91
N LEU A 90 6.09 -12.98 2.37
CA LEU A 90 5.55 -11.86 1.61
C LEU A 90 6.22 -10.55 2.02
N GLY A 91 6.67 -9.77 1.03
CA GLY A 91 7.07 -8.37 1.17
C GLY A 91 6.58 -7.54 -0.02
N VAL A 92 6.62 -6.22 0.06
CA VAL A 92 6.35 -5.33 -1.07
C VAL A 92 7.60 -5.21 -1.92
N LYS A 93 8.74 -4.90 -1.29
CA LYS A 93 10.03 -4.73 -1.94
C LYS A 93 10.95 -5.92 -1.69
N GLN A 94 12.04 -5.96 -2.44
CA GLN A 94 13.08 -6.96 -2.29
C GLN A 94 13.73 -6.91 -0.89
N PRO A 95 14.06 -8.06 -0.29
CA PRO A 95 14.90 -8.10 0.91
C PRO A 95 16.36 -7.84 0.59
N PRO A 96 17.15 -7.33 1.55
CA PRO A 96 18.60 -7.42 1.50
C PRO A 96 19.03 -8.88 1.32
N VAL A 97 19.99 -9.12 0.43
CA VAL A 97 20.45 -10.48 0.04
C VAL A 97 20.86 -11.32 1.27
N ASP A 98 21.53 -10.69 2.24
CA ASP A 98 22.01 -11.36 3.46
C ASP A 98 20.87 -11.84 4.36
N LEU A 99 19.70 -11.21 4.29
CA LEU A 99 18.52 -11.53 5.09
C LEU A 99 17.60 -12.57 4.44
N ILE A 100 17.92 -13.03 3.22
CA ILE A 100 17.15 -14.09 2.56
C ILE A 100 17.41 -15.42 3.25
N ILE A 101 16.33 -16.05 3.72
CA ILE A 101 16.34 -17.36 4.35
C ILE A 101 16.33 -18.44 3.24
N PRO A 102 17.32 -19.35 3.19
CA PRO A 102 17.38 -20.39 2.16
C PRO A 102 16.20 -21.37 2.16
N ASN A 103 15.93 -21.98 1.00
CA ASN A 103 14.89 -23.00 0.80
C ASN A 103 13.46 -22.51 1.13
N LYS A 104 13.13 -21.28 0.72
CA LYS A 104 11.83 -20.65 0.98
C LYS A 104 11.14 -20.22 -0.31
N VAL A 105 9.83 -20.01 -0.23
CA VAL A 105 9.07 -19.30 -1.26
C VAL A 105 8.98 -17.83 -0.85
N TYR A 106 9.33 -16.92 -1.76
CA TYR A 106 9.20 -15.49 -1.56
C TYR A 106 8.24 -14.88 -2.58
N THR A 107 7.48 -13.86 -2.17
CA THR A 107 6.65 -13.06 -3.08
C THR A 107 6.83 -11.58 -2.81
N PHE A 108 7.36 -10.86 -3.81
CA PHE A 108 7.60 -9.42 -3.79
C PHE A 108 7.80 -8.90 -5.23
N PHE A 109 7.85 -7.58 -5.41
CA PHE A 109 8.28 -6.97 -6.69
C PHE A 109 9.79 -7.12 -6.84
N SER A 110 10.22 -8.13 -7.59
CA SER A 110 11.65 -8.46 -7.67
C SER A 110 12.42 -7.52 -8.58
N HIS A 111 11.74 -6.97 -9.58
CA HIS A 111 12.34 -6.15 -10.63
C HIS A 111 13.49 -6.87 -11.37
N THR A 112 13.42 -8.21 -11.49
CA THR A 112 14.45 -9.02 -12.19
C THR A 112 14.02 -9.48 -13.58
N HIS A 113 12.71 -9.65 -13.85
CA HIS A 113 12.22 -10.23 -15.12
C HIS A 113 12.57 -9.41 -16.39
N LYS A 114 12.98 -8.14 -16.24
CA LYS A 114 13.47 -7.27 -17.33
C LYS A 114 14.99 -7.29 -17.48
N ALA A 115 15.69 -8.19 -16.78
CA ALA A 115 17.15 -8.30 -16.76
C ALA A 115 17.87 -6.97 -16.50
N GLN A 116 17.33 -6.16 -15.58
CA GLN A 116 17.95 -4.90 -15.18
C GLN A 116 19.10 -5.17 -14.20
N GLU A 117 20.30 -4.71 -14.54
CA GLU A 117 21.57 -4.99 -13.84
C GLU A 117 21.48 -4.81 -12.33
N ALA A 118 20.80 -3.75 -11.87
CA ALA A 118 20.70 -3.37 -10.46
C ALA A 118 20.13 -4.47 -9.53
N ASN A 119 19.36 -5.44 -10.04
CA ASN A 119 18.76 -6.50 -9.22
C ASN A 119 19.25 -7.91 -9.62
N MET A 120 20.28 -8.06 -10.44
CA MET A 120 20.77 -9.39 -10.84
C MET A 120 21.46 -10.13 -9.70
N SER A 121 22.16 -9.42 -8.81
CA SER A 121 22.73 -10.03 -7.59
C SER A 121 21.68 -10.65 -6.67
N LEU A 122 20.46 -10.09 -6.63
CA LEU A 122 19.33 -10.67 -5.92
C LEU A 122 18.87 -11.99 -6.57
N LEU A 123 18.84 -12.02 -7.90
CA LEU A 123 18.47 -13.23 -8.63
C LEU A 123 19.50 -14.34 -8.43
N ASP A 124 20.79 -14.01 -8.48
CA ASP A 124 21.89 -14.94 -8.20
C ASP A 124 21.74 -15.51 -6.77
N ALA A 125 21.51 -14.64 -5.79
CA ALA A 125 21.27 -15.07 -4.41
C ALA A 125 20.02 -15.96 -4.26
N CYS A 126 18.95 -15.70 -5.02
CA CYS A 126 17.77 -16.56 -5.04
C CYS A 126 18.10 -17.95 -5.59
N ILE A 127 18.94 -18.05 -6.63
CA ILE A 127 19.39 -19.32 -7.20
C ILE A 127 20.27 -20.06 -6.18
N GLU A 128 21.29 -19.41 -5.64
CA GLU A 128 22.22 -19.99 -4.66
C GLU A 128 21.52 -20.50 -3.40
N LYS A 129 20.54 -19.73 -2.91
CA LYS A 129 19.77 -20.07 -1.70
C LYS A 129 18.56 -20.96 -1.97
N ASN A 130 18.40 -21.46 -3.20
CA ASN A 130 17.28 -22.32 -3.62
C ASN A 130 15.91 -21.71 -3.26
N ILE A 131 15.68 -20.49 -3.72
CA ILE A 131 14.46 -19.72 -3.47
C ILE A 131 13.49 -19.89 -4.64
N THR A 132 12.24 -20.22 -4.32
CA THR A 132 11.14 -20.08 -5.29
C THR A 132 10.63 -18.65 -5.23
N LEU A 133 10.90 -17.86 -6.27
CA LEU A 133 10.48 -16.46 -6.37
C LEU A 133 9.18 -16.34 -7.17
N ILE A 134 8.13 -15.82 -6.52
CA ILE A 134 6.87 -15.43 -7.16
C ILE A 134 6.88 -13.92 -7.31
N ASP A 135 7.10 -13.41 -8.52
CA ASP A 135 7.13 -11.97 -8.77
C ASP A 135 5.71 -11.41 -8.92
N TYR A 136 5.32 -10.45 -8.07
CA TYR A 136 4.02 -9.77 -8.17
C TYR A 136 3.79 -9.15 -9.55
N GLU A 137 4.85 -8.68 -10.22
CA GLU A 137 4.73 -8.05 -11.54
C GLU A 137 4.27 -9.04 -12.63
N ARG A 138 4.42 -10.34 -12.39
CA ARG A 138 4.05 -11.43 -13.31
C ARG A 138 2.74 -12.13 -12.94
N ILE A 139 2.05 -11.68 -11.89
CA ILE A 139 0.71 -12.19 -11.55
C ILE A 139 -0.33 -11.52 -12.45
N VAL A 140 -0.85 -12.31 -13.39
CA VAL A 140 -1.85 -11.91 -14.40
C VAL A 140 -3.05 -12.85 -14.35
N ASP A 141 -4.19 -12.40 -14.88
CA ASP A 141 -5.33 -13.28 -15.17
C ASP A 141 -5.16 -14.03 -16.51
N ASP A 142 -6.19 -14.78 -16.90
CA ASP A 142 -6.23 -15.58 -18.12
C ASP A 142 -6.13 -14.73 -19.40
N ASP A 143 -6.51 -13.45 -19.33
CA ASP A 143 -6.41 -12.48 -20.42
C ASP A 143 -5.06 -11.72 -20.42
N GLY A 144 -4.16 -12.04 -19.48
CA GLY A 144 -2.85 -11.41 -19.35
C GLY A 144 -2.88 -10.04 -18.65
N VAL A 145 -4.01 -9.65 -18.04
CA VAL A 145 -4.14 -8.40 -17.29
C VAL A 145 -3.51 -8.56 -15.91
N ARG A 146 -2.62 -7.63 -15.54
CA ARG A 146 -1.92 -7.67 -14.25
C ARG A 146 -2.88 -7.42 -13.09
N LEU A 147 -2.94 -8.39 -12.17
CA LEU A 147 -3.82 -8.35 -10.99
C LEU A 147 -3.25 -7.52 -9.83
N VAL A 148 -1.91 -7.49 -9.70
CA VAL A 148 -1.23 -6.75 -8.62
C VAL A 148 -0.58 -5.49 -9.19
N ALA A 149 -1.24 -4.34 -9.00
CA ALA A 149 -0.76 -3.06 -9.51
C ALA A 149 -1.10 -1.88 -8.59
N PHE A 150 -0.20 -0.90 -8.50
CA PHE A 150 -0.41 0.34 -7.74
C PHE A 150 -0.77 1.55 -8.62
N GLY A 151 -1.06 1.32 -9.91
CA GLY A 151 -1.14 2.38 -10.92
C GLY A 151 -2.11 3.50 -10.54
N LYS A 152 -3.30 3.16 -10.02
CA LYS A 152 -4.30 4.17 -9.65
C LYS A 152 -3.80 5.12 -8.56
N TYR A 153 -3.26 4.57 -7.47
CA TYR A 153 -2.72 5.39 -6.38
C TYR A 153 -1.47 6.18 -6.79
N ALA A 154 -0.67 5.67 -7.74
CA ALA A 154 0.43 6.45 -8.31
C ALA A 154 -0.09 7.72 -9.02
N GLY A 155 -1.22 7.63 -9.73
CA GLY A 155 -1.92 8.78 -10.30
C GLY A 155 -2.40 9.77 -9.25
N VAL A 156 -3.07 9.28 -8.21
CA VAL A 156 -3.54 10.09 -7.08
C VAL A 156 -2.40 10.87 -6.44
N VAL A 157 -1.32 10.18 -6.06
CA VAL A 157 -0.13 10.79 -5.44
C VAL A 157 0.60 11.73 -6.40
N GLY A 158 0.61 11.42 -7.70
CA GLY A 158 1.16 12.28 -8.74
C GLY A 158 0.45 13.62 -8.82
N MET A 159 -0.90 13.60 -8.88
CA MET A 159 -1.71 14.82 -9.02
C MET A 159 -1.61 15.75 -7.81
N ILE A 160 -1.95 15.26 -6.60
CA ILE A 160 -1.05 15.29 -5.46
C ILE A 160 0.07 16.35 -5.46
N ASN A 161 1.25 15.81 -5.74
CA ASN A 161 2.50 16.53 -5.72
C ASN A 161 2.64 17.54 -6.87
N ILE A 162 1.97 17.36 -8.01
CA ILE A 162 1.94 18.35 -9.09
C ILE A 162 1.29 19.64 -8.59
N LEU A 163 0.11 19.55 -7.95
CA LEU A 163 -0.58 20.73 -7.39
C LEU A 163 0.24 21.40 -6.29
N HIS A 164 0.84 20.61 -5.40
CA HIS A 164 1.76 21.13 -4.40
C HIS A 164 2.96 21.86 -5.04
N ALA A 165 3.59 21.26 -6.05
CA ALA A 165 4.72 21.85 -6.76
C ALA A 165 4.32 23.13 -7.51
N MET A 166 3.11 23.20 -8.06
CA MET A 166 2.55 24.43 -8.64
C MET A 166 2.43 25.53 -7.59
N GLY A 167 1.92 25.21 -6.39
CA GLY A 167 1.86 26.17 -5.28
C GLY A 167 3.23 26.75 -4.93
N LEU A 168 4.26 25.89 -4.81
CA LEU A 168 5.64 26.34 -4.57
C LEU A 168 6.20 27.17 -5.74
N ARG A 169 5.93 26.74 -6.99
CA ARG A 169 6.41 27.42 -8.19
C ARG A 169 5.81 28.81 -8.34
N PHE A 170 4.51 28.97 -8.11
CA PHE A 170 3.83 30.27 -8.17
C PHE A 170 4.27 31.18 -7.02
N LEU A 171 4.46 30.63 -5.82
CA LEU A 171 5.02 31.41 -4.71
C LEU A 171 6.42 31.95 -5.06
N ALA A 172 7.27 31.13 -5.67
CA ALA A 172 8.60 31.55 -6.12
C ALA A 172 8.57 32.61 -7.24
N LEU A 173 7.45 32.74 -7.97
CA LEU A 173 7.21 33.82 -8.94
C LEU A 173 6.59 35.08 -8.32
N GLY A 174 6.39 35.10 -7.00
CA GLY A 174 5.75 36.21 -6.29
C GLY A 174 4.22 36.17 -6.34
N HIS A 175 3.61 35.02 -6.63
CA HIS A 175 2.16 34.86 -6.66
C HIS A 175 1.64 34.07 -5.47
N HIS A 176 0.66 34.64 -4.78
CA HIS A 176 -0.16 33.94 -3.80
C HIS A 176 -1.31 33.25 -4.55
N THR A 177 -1.37 31.92 -4.46
CA THR A 177 -2.39 31.11 -5.15
C THR A 177 -2.96 30.08 -4.18
N PRO A 178 -4.22 29.64 -4.36
CA PRO A 178 -4.82 28.60 -3.53
C PRO A 178 -3.99 27.31 -3.41
N PHE A 179 -3.21 26.99 -4.45
CA PHE A 179 -2.32 25.82 -4.47
C PHE A 179 -1.24 25.84 -3.36
N MET A 180 -0.92 27.01 -2.79
CA MET A 180 0.09 27.13 -1.73
C MET A 180 -0.28 26.38 -0.44
N HIS A 181 -1.57 26.09 -0.25
CA HIS A 181 -2.09 25.39 0.92
C HIS A 181 -2.12 23.87 0.75
N ILE A 182 -1.86 23.37 -0.46
CA ILE A 182 -1.78 21.94 -0.74
C ILE A 182 -0.40 21.45 -0.31
N GLY A 183 -0.37 20.49 0.63
CA GLY A 183 0.85 19.82 1.07
C GLY A 183 1.28 18.70 0.11
N PRO A 184 2.52 18.21 0.22
CA PRO A 184 2.95 17.03 -0.51
C PRO A 184 2.16 15.80 -0.03
N ALA A 185 1.98 14.81 -0.91
CA ALA A 185 1.11 13.67 -0.66
C ALA A 185 1.39 12.91 0.65
N HIS A 186 2.66 12.82 1.06
CA HIS A 186 3.08 12.12 2.27
C HIS A 186 2.71 12.84 3.59
N ASN A 187 2.25 14.10 3.52
CA ASN A 187 1.76 14.84 4.68
C ASN A 187 0.32 14.47 5.04
N TYR A 188 -0.43 13.86 4.12
CA TYR A 188 -1.80 13.44 4.37
C TYR A 188 -1.84 12.02 4.94
N ARG A 189 -2.71 11.81 5.93
CA ARG A 189 -2.91 10.49 6.55
C ARG A 189 -3.67 9.53 5.66
N ASN A 190 -4.57 10.06 4.83
CA ASN A 190 -5.41 9.29 3.92
C ASN A 190 -5.83 10.16 2.72
N ASN A 191 -6.46 9.52 1.72
CA ASN A 191 -6.88 10.19 0.49
C ASN A 191 -7.98 11.24 0.71
N GLU A 192 -8.86 11.05 1.69
CA GLU A 192 -9.94 12.00 1.97
C GLU A 192 -9.38 13.35 2.44
N GLN A 193 -8.39 13.32 3.33
CA GLN A 193 -7.73 14.53 3.81
C GLN A 193 -7.03 15.29 2.67
N ALA A 194 -6.36 14.56 1.77
CA ALA A 194 -5.74 15.17 0.60
C ALA A 194 -6.78 15.80 -0.35
N ARG A 195 -7.88 15.08 -0.64
CA ARG A 195 -8.96 15.59 -1.50
C ARG A 195 -9.66 16.80 -0.89
N MET A 196 -9.84 16.84 0.43
CA MET A 196 -10.41 18.00 1.11
C MET A 196 -9.53 19.25 0.91
N SER A 197 -8.22 19.12 1.12
CA SER A 197 -7.27 20.22 0.89
C SER A 197 -7.29 20.74 -0.56
N ILE A 198 -7.48 19.85 -1.54
CA ILE A 198 -7.57 20.23 -2.96
C ILE A 198 -8.92 20.88 -3.26
N ARG A 199 -10.01 20.38 -2.66
CA ARG A 199 -11.34 20.96 -2.78
C ARG A 199 -11.40 22.37 -2.21
N ASP A 200 -10.75 22.62 -1.08
CA ASP A 200 -10.65 23.96 -0.49
C ASP A 200 -9.94 24.92 -1.46
N ALA A 201 -8.84 24.47 -2.08
CA ALA A 201 -8.18 25.24 -3.13
C ALA A 201 -9.09 25.45 -4.36
N GLY A 202 -9.86 24.44 -4.77
CA GLY A 202 -10.85 24.53 -5.84
C GLY A 202 -11.94 25.56 -5.56
N TYR A 203 -12.42 25.61 -4.33
CA TYR A 203 -13.40 26.61 -3.88
C TYR A 203 -12.83 28.03 -3.98
N GLU A 204 -11.61 28.27 -3.51
CA GLU A 204 -10.94 29.57 -3.64
C GLU A 204 -10.74 29.98 -5.11
N ILE A 205 -10.38 29.03 -5.98
CA ILE A 205 -10.28 29.28 -7.43
C ILE A 205 -11.65 29.72 -7.98
N SER A 206 -12.73 29.05 -7.57
CA SER A 206 -14.10 29.39 -8.02
C SER A 206 -14.57 30.78 -7.56
N LEU A 207 -14.03 31.29 -6.45
CA LEU A 207 -14.26 32.65 -5.96
C LEU A 207 -13.40 33.71 -6.69
N GLY A 208 -12.57 33.29 -7.66
CA GLY A 208 -11.70 34.20 -8.42
C GLY A 208 -10.45 34.63 -7.66
N LEU A 209 -10.01 33.86 -6.65
CA LEU A 209 -8.80 34.17 -5.86
C LEU A 209 -7.49 33.81 -6.59
N MET A 210 -7.57 33.37 -7.84
CA MET A 210 -6.40 33.22 -8.71
C MET A 210 -5.94 34.58 -9.24
N PRO A 211 -4.64 34.92 -9.12
CA PRO A 211 -4.10 36.15 -9.70
C PRO A 211 -4.27 36.21 -11.22
N LYS A 212 -4.79 37.34 -11.73
CA LYS A 212 -4.98 37.57 -13.17
C LYS A 212 -3.68 37.45 -13.98
N SER A 213 -2.53 37.69 -13.36
CA SER A 213 -1.21 37.57 -13.98
C SER A 213 -0.83 36.15 -14.36
N ILE A 214 -1.47 35.13 -13.77
CA ILE A 214 -1.21 33.72 -14.09
C ILE A 214 -1.98 33.30 -15.35
N GLY A 215 -3.14 33.91 -15.60
CA GLY A 215 -4.03 33.52 -16.70
C GLY A 215 -4.63 32.12 -16.50
N PRO A 216 -5.26 31.55 -17.55
CA PRO A 216 -5.81 30.21 -17.51
C PRO A 216 -4.70 29.15 -17.41
N LEU A 217 -4.96 28.08 -16.67
CA LEU A 217 -4.06 26.93 -16.56
C LEU A 217 -4.58 25.77 -17.40
N THR A 218 -3.79 25.31 -18.35
CA THR A 218 -4.10 24.13 -19.17
C THR A 218 -3.41 22.90 -18.60
N ILE A 219 -4.18 21.85 -18.31
CA ILE A 219 -3.67 20.57 -17.82
C ILE A 219 -4.05 19.48 -18.81
N VAL A 220 -3.04 18.73 -19.27
CA VAL A 220 -3.20 17.67 -20.27
C VAL A 220 -2.92 16.32 -19.62
N PHE A 221 -3.88 15.40 -19.72
CA PHE A 221 -3.72 14.02 -19.30
C PHE A 221 -3.41 13.13 -20.50
N THR A 222 -2.19 12.61 -20.58
CA THR A 222 -1.79 11.68 -21.65
C THR A 222 -1.99 10.23 -21.22
N GLY A 223 -2.81 9.48 -21.95
CA GLY A 223 -3.12 8.08 -21.70
C GLY A 223 -4.39 7.85 -20.88
N SER A 224 -4.97 6.65 -21.00
CA SER A 224 -6.27 6.27 -20.41
C SER A 224 -6.19 5.21 -19.32
N GLY A 225 -4.98 4.78 -18.95
CA GLY A 225 -4.77 3.73 -17.94
C GLY A 225 -4.99 4.19 -16.50
N ASN A 226 -4.81 3.25 -15.56
CA ASN A 226 -5.07 3.45 -14.12
C ASN A 226 -4.39 4.69 -13.53
N VAL A 227 -3.17 5.03 -13.96
CA VAL A 227 -2.45 6.22 -13.47
C VAL A 227 -3.18 7.50 -13.87
N SER A 228 -3.58 7.63 -15.14
CA SER A 228 -4.33 8.80 -15.63
C SER A 228 -5.68 8.91 -14.91
N GLN A 229 -6.40 7.80 -14.77
CA GLN A 229 -7.68 7.77 -14.07
C GLN A 229 -7.55 8.21 -12.60
N GLY A 230 -6.50 7.75 -11.90
CA GLY A 230 -6.23 8.14 -10.52
C GLY A 230 -5.86 9.63 -10.38
N ALA A 231 -5.10 10.18 -11.33
CA ALA A 231 -4.79 11.61 -11.35
C ALA A 231 -6.04 12.45 -11.61
N GLN A 232 -6.86 12.05 -12.58
CA GLN A 232 -8.13 12.71 -12.89
C GLN A 232 -9.13 12.66 -11.73
N GLU A 233 -9.17 11.57 -10.95
CA GLU A 233 -10.03 11.47 -9.76
C GLU A 233 -9.75 12.58 -8.74
N VAL A 234 -8.47 12.92 -8.55
CA VAL A 234 -8.05 14.02 -7.68
C VAL A 234 -8.32 15.37 -8.36
N PHE A 235 -8.01 15.49 -9.64
CA PHE A 235 -8.16 16.72 -10.39
C PHE A 235 -9.60 17.24 -10.44
N ARG A 236 -10.59 16.34 -10.43
CA ARG A 236 -12.02 16.68 -10.42
C ARG A 236 -12.48 17.48 -9.18
N GLU A 237 -11.64 17.60 -8.15
CA GLU A 237 -11.92 18.47 -7.00
C GLU A 237 -11.71 19.97 -7.31
N LEU A 238 -11.06 20.29 -8.43
CA LEU A 238 -10.87 21.66 -8.89
C LEU A 238 -11.98 22.05 -9.89
N PRO A 239 -12.29 23.35 -10.04
CA PRO A 239 -13.07 23.81 -11.17
C PRO A 239 -12.26 23.66 -12.46
N PHE A 240 -12.85 23.10 -13.51
CA PHE A 240 -12.21 22.94 -14.81
C PHE A 240 -13.25 22.91 -15.93
N GLU A 241 -12.79 23.17 -17.14
CA GLU A 241 -13.56 23.04 -18.37
C GLU A 241 -12.84 22.10 -19.34
N TYR A 242 -13.59 21.31 -20.10
CA TYR A 242 -13.02 20.50 -21.16
C TYR A 242 -12.78 21.37 -22.39
N VAL A 243 -11.57 21.29 -22.92
CA VAL A 243 -11.15 22.01 -24.13
C VAL A 243 -10.70 20.97 -25.15
N GLU A 244 -11.34 20.99 -26.32
CA GLU A 244 -10.92 20.17 -27.46
C GLU A 244 -9.53 20.59 -27.96
N ALA A 245 -8.78 19.63 -28.51
CA ALA A 245 -7.36 19.85 -28.84
C ALA A 245 -7.15 20.96 -29.90
N ASP A 246 -8.10 21.14 -30.81
CA ASP A 246 -8.09 22.18 -31.84
C ASP A 246 -8.36 23.58 -31.28
N ALA A 247 -9.13 23.69 -30.19
CA ALA A 247 -9.45 24.92 -29.50
C ALA A 247 -8.31 25.45 -28.59
N LEU A 248 -7.28 24.65 -28.29
CA LEU A 248 -6.19 25.03 -27.40
C LEU A 248 -5.48 26.33 -27.80
N LYS A 249 -5.26 26.55 -29.11
CA LYS A 249 -4.62 27.78 -29.60
C LYS A 249 -5.44 29.03 -29.28
N HIS A 250 -6.77 28.91 -29.33
CA HIS A 250 -7.67 30.00 -29.00
C HIS A 250 -7.62 30.29 -27.50
N VAL A 251 -7.80 29.26 -26.66
CA VAL A 251 -7.81 29.38 -25.19
C VAL A 251 -6.50 29.97 -24.65
N ALA A 252 -5.36 29.61 -25.23
CA ALA A 252 -4.05 30.15 -24.84
C ALA A 252 -3.90 31.67 -25.07
N VAL A 253 -4.65 32.24 -26.03
CA VAL A 253 -4.56 33.65 -26.41
C VAL A 253 -5.66 34.49 -25.76
N SER A 254 -6.89 33.98 -25.69
CA SER A 254 -8.05 34.76 -25.26
C SER A 254 -8.35 34.73 -23.76
N GLY A 255 -7.84 33.71 -23.04
CA GLY A 255 -8.49 33.32 -21.78
C GLY A 255 -9.82 32.59 -22.06
N GLY A 256 -10.28 31.78 -21.11
CA GLY A 256 -11.62 31.17 -21.15
C GLY A 256 -12.70 32.23 -21.02
#